data_AF-A0A6M2A6K4-F1
#
_entry.id   AF-A0A6M2A6K4-F1
#
_cell.length_a   1.000
_cell.length_b   1.000
_cell.length_c   1.000
_cell.angle_alpha   90.00
_cell.angle_beta   90.00
_cell.angle_gamma   90.00
#
_symmetry.space_group_name_H-M   'P 1'
#
loop_
_entity.id
_entity.type
_entity.pdbx_description
1 polymer ?
#
loop_
_entity_poly.entity_id
_entity_poly.type
_entity_poly.pdbx_seq_one_letter_code
_entity_poly.pdbx_strand_id
1 'polypeptide(L)'
;MFRRPGKNPLEENNSLYQDETPLSSPYKYGNNKVGEATHEPPPRLFDPPHQMGHHRATPMEERNPQEESWRSEDETHLPHHFDGIMQEEEPETTLGEGVTFRGELKFERLLRIDGTFEGDLLSQGKVIVGSKGKVKANLNLREAVIEGEVEGNITVQEKLELRGEASIHGDIQAKFLCVDEGVRLNGQVLISGEAEEVPSPSQSPLLPE
;
A
#
# COMPACT_ATOMS: atom_id res chain seq x y z
N MET A 1 38.68 16.51 -63.46
CA MET A 1 38.12 17.67 -62.74
C MET A 1 37.79 17.22 -61.31
N PHE A 2 38.60 17.62 -60.34
CA PHE A 2 38.28 18.53 -59.22
C PHE A 2 37.20 17.97 -58.26
N ARG A 3 37.60 17.37 -57.13
CA ARG A 3 37.92 17.93 -55.79
C ARG A 3 36.70 17.86 -54.84
N ARG A 4 36.98 17.28 -53.65
CA ARG A 4 36.21 17.15 -52.39
C ARG A 4 35.66 18.51 -51.87
N PRO A 5 35.18 18.65 -50.62
CA PRO A 5 34.25 17.87 -49.76
C PRO A 5 33.21 18.77 -49.03
N GLY A 6 32.28 18.15 -48.29
CA GLY A 6 31.96 18.55 -46.90
C GLY A 6 30.90 19.64 -46.66
N LYS A 7 29.92 19.30 -45.80
CA LYS A 7 29.64 19.91 -44.47
C LYS A 7 28.19 19.62 -44.04
N ASN A 8 28.02 18.89 -42.94
CA ASN A 8 27.01 19.21 -41.91
C ASN A 8 27.45 20.53 -41.22
N PRO A 9 26.68 21.23 -40.34
CA PRO A 9 25.42 20.86 -39.66
C PRO A 9 24.41 22.04 -39.53
N LEU A 10 23.29 21.80 -38.82
CA LEU A 10 22.55 22.67 -37.87
C LEU A 10 22.50 24.21 -38.06
N GLU A 11 21.30 24.74 -37.74
CA GLU A 11 20.83 26.15 -37.69
C GLU A 11 20.35 26.69 -39.06
N GLU A 12 19.20 27.35 -39.21
CA GLU A 12 18.46 28.29 -38.35
C GLU A 12 16.94 28.05 -38.51
N ASN A 13 16.17 27.88 -37.44
CA ASN A 13 15.54 28.91 -36.61
C ASN A 13 14.45 29.78 -37.28
N ASN A 14 13.22 29.51 -36.81
CA ASN A 14 12.26 30.46 -36.27
C ASN A 14 11.12 31.00 -37.16
N SER A 15 9.91 30.71 -36.66
CA SER A 15 8.77 31.62 -36.51
C SER A 15 7.51 31.10 -37.20
N LEU A 16 6.50 30.73 -36.42
CA LEU A 16 5.24 31.50 -36.36
C LEU A 16 4.18 30.77 -35.50
N TYR A 17 4.28 30.84 -34.17
CA TYR A 17 3.11 30.70 -33.28
C TYR A 17 3.34 31.57 -32.03
N GLN A 18 3.11 32.88 -32.19
CA GLN A 18 2.39 33.70 -31.20
C GLN A 18 0.91 33.32 -31.36
N ASP A 19 0.01 33.28 -30.41
CA ASP A 19 -0.17 33.70 -29.02
C ASP A 19 -1.28 32.71 -28.53
N GLU A 20 -1.46 32.32 -27.28
CA GLU A 20 -2.05 33.08 -26.19
C GLU A 20 -1.89 32.22 -24.91
N THR A 21 -1.67 32.88 -23.77
CA THR A 21 -1.60 32.30 -22.41
C THR A 21 -2.99 32.28 -21.74
N PRO A 22 -3.20 31.97 -20.44
CA PRO A 22 -2.43 31.17 -19.45
C PRO A 22 -3.31 30.14 -18.69
N LEU A 23 -2.72 29.09 -18.10
CA LEU A 23 -3.28 28.47 -16.88
C LEU A 23 -2.15 27.92 -16.01
N SER A 24 -1.51 28.83 -15.27
CA SER A 24 -0.78 28.46 -14.07
C SER A 24 -1.78 28.38 -12.92
N SER A 25 -1.92 27.19 -12.34
CA SER A 25 -2.50 27.03 -11.01
C SER A 25 -1.36 27.03 -9.99
N PRO A 26 -1.20 28.08 -9.15
CA PRO A 26 -0.42 27.99 -7.94
C PRO A 26 -1.36 27.53 -6.82
N TYR A 27 -1.30 26.25 -6.42
CA TYR A 27 -1.93 25.83 -5.17
C TYR A 27 -1.16 26.45 -3.99
N LYS A 28 -1.62 27.64 -3.57
CA LYS A 28 -1.39 28.20 -2.24
C LYS A 28 -2.46 27.65 -1.31
N TYR A 29 -2.05 26.93 -0.27
CA TYR A 29 -2.91 26.68 0.89
C TYR A 29 -3.06 27.99 1.68
N GLY A 30 -4.29 28.51 1.71
CA GLY A 30 -4.66 29.71 2.47
C GLY A 30 -6.15 29.72 2.78
N ASN A 31 -6.44 29.70 4.08
CA ASN A 31 -7.69 30.08 4.76
C ASN A 31 -8.99 29.33 4.42
N ASN A 32 -9.29 28.35 5.27
CA ASN A 32 -10.65 27.89 5.50
C ASN A 32 -11.44 28.91 6.34
N LYS A 33 -12.42 29.51 5.66
CA LYS A 33 -13.84 29.70 6.02
C LYS A 33 -14.23 29.92 7.49
N VAL A 34 -14.92 31.04 7.66
CA VAL A 34 -15.77 31.46 8.78
C VAL A 34 -17.13 30.75 8.79
N GLY A 35 -17.61 30.49 10.00
CA GLY A 35 -18.93 30.02 10.42
C GLY A 35 -18.72 29.19 11.69
N GLU A 36 -19.19 29.52 12.90
CA GLU A 36 -20.37 30.26 13.35
C GLU A 36 -20.19 30.56 14.87
N ALA A 37 -20.66 31.73 15.36
CA ALA A 37 -21.02 32.11 16.75
C ALA A 37 -19.99 31.83 17.90
N THR A 38 -19.51 32.78 18.70
CA THR A 38 -20.15 33.90 19.40
C THR A 38 -19.09 34.94 19.79
N HIS A 39 -19.31 36.22 19.46
CA HIS A 39 -18.51 37.31 20.03
C HIS A 39 -18.97 37.57 21.47
N GLU A 40 -18.17 37.19 22.46
CA GLU A 40 -18.29 37.81 23.78
C GLU A 40 -17.84 39.28 23.69
N PRO A 41 -18.63 40.25 24.18
CA PRO A 41 -18.19 41.64 24.22
C PRO A 41 -17.07 41.78 25.28
N PRO A 42 -16.08 42.66 25.06
CA PRO A 42 -15.03 42.87 26.06
C PRO A 42 -15.64 43.44 27.36
N PRO A 43 -15.11 43.05 28.53
CA PRO A 43 -15.62 43.53 29.81
C PRO A 43 -15.50 45.07 29.88
N ARG A 44 -16.59 45.72 30.29
CA ARG A 44 -16.60 47.17 30.51
C ARG A 44 -15.85 47.49 31.79
N LEU A 45 -14.99 48.49 31.73
CA LEU A 45 -14.01 48.85 32.76
C LEU A 45 -14.61 49.43 34.07
N PHE A 46 -15.93 49.33 34.29
CA PHE A 46 -16.61 49.96 35.43
C PHE A 46 -17.88 49.19 35.84
N ASP A 47 -17.71 48.03 36.49
CA ASP A 47 -18.76 47.45 37.32
C ASP A 47 -18.39 47.62 38.81
N PRO A 48 -19.34 48.04 39.68
CA PRO A 48 -19.11 48.33 41.09
C PRO A 48 -18.95 47.06 41.96
N PRO A 49 -18.26 47.16 43.12
CA PRO A 49 -17.77 46.00 43.86
C PRO A 49 -18.90 45.31 44.63
N HIS A 50 -18.97 43.98 44.56
CA HIS A 50 -19.74 43.19 45.53
C HIS A 50 -18.81 42.71 46.65
N GLN A 51 -19.07 43.23 47.85
CA GLN A 51 -18.40 42.86 49.09
C GLN A 51 -19.00 41.59 49.72
N MET A 52 -18.06 40.73 50.15
CA MET A 52 -17.97 39.95 51.39
C MET A 52 -18.99 38.84 51.73
N GLY A 53 -18.44 37.66 51.98
CA GLY A 53 -19.10 36.52 52.61
C GLY A 53 -18.14 35.41 53.04
N HIS A 54 -17.29 35.71 54.04
CA HIS A 54 -16.67 34.81 55.03
C HIS A 54 -15.74 33.65 54.61
N HIS A 55 -14.46 33.90 54.90
CA HIS A 55 -13.33 32.98 55.01
C HIS A 55 -13.52 31.92 56.10
N ARG A 56 -13.01 30.71 55.88
CA ARG A 56 -12.46 29.89 56.98
C ARG A 56 -11.23 29.09 56.55
N ALA A 57 -10.10 29.53 57.11
CA ALA A 57 -8.84 28.85 57.45
C ALA A 57 -8.02 28.18 56.33
N THR A 58 -6.88 28.80 56.02
CA THR A 58 -5.63 28.14 55.60
C THR A 58 -4.98 27.42 56.79
N PRO A 59 -4.12 26.43 56.53
CA PRO A 59 -2.73 26.61 56.96
C PRO A 59 -1.70 26.29 55.88
N MET A 60 -0.59 27.03 55.97
CA MET A 60 0.68 26.89 55.25
C MET A 60 1.22 25.46 55.30
N GLU A 61 1.92 25.01 54.27
CA GLU A 61 3.33 24.64 54.47
C GLU A 61 4.11 24.65 53.15
N GLU A 62 5.31 25.22 53.25
CA GLU A 62 6.29 25.42 52.21
C GLU A 62 6.73 24.09 51.57
N ARG A 63 6.89 24.08 50.23
CA ARG A 63 7.97 23.26 49.66
C ARG A 63 8.57 23.91 48.42
N ASN A 64 9.88 24.12 48.59
CA ASN A 64 10.92 24.67 47.74
C ASN A 64 10.98 24.05 46.33
N PRO A 65 11.32 24.82 45.27
CA PRO A 65 11.50 24.31 43.92
C PRO A 65 12.97 23.89 43.70
N GLN A 66 13.26 22.61 43.88
CA GLN A 66 14.39 21.87 43.27
C GLN A 66 14.41 20.43 43.80
N GLU A 67 14.83 19.48 42.95
CA GLU A 67 15.12 18.06 43.21
C GLU A 67 13.91 17.13 43.40
N GLU A 68 13.86 15.87 42.97
CA GLU A 68 14.64 14.95 42.12
C GLU A 68 13.88 13.62 42.23
N SER A 69 14.18 12.68 41.33
CA SER A 69 14.14 11.24 41.60
C SER A 69 12.78 10.50 41.55
N TRP A 70 12.59 9.85 40.39
CA TRP A 70 12.24 8.44 40.25
C TRP A 70 11.76 7.68 41.50
N ARG A 71 10.48 7.31 41.48
CA ARG A 71 9.89 6.08 42.05
C ARG A 71 8.68 5.76 41.14
N SER A 72 8.69 4.73 40.29
CA SER A 72 8.56 3.28 40.60
C SER A 72 7.37 3.04 41.54
N GLU A 73 6.31 2.30 41.26
CA GLU A 73 5.80 1.45 40.17
C GLU A 73 4.28 1.40 40.42
N ASP A 74 3.42 1.45 39.40
CA ASP A 74 2.09 0.84 39.52
C ASP A 74 1.66 0.33 38.15
N GLU A 75 1.62 -0.98 38.06
CA GLU A 75 1.29 -1.76 36.88
C GLU A 75 -0.16 -1.52 36.45
N THR A 76 -0.37 -1.28 35.17
CA THR A 76 -1.37 -2.04 34.38
C THR A 76 -0.88 -2.10 32.94
N HIS A 77 0.14 -2.94 32.75
CA HIS A 77 0.31 -3.61 31.47
C HIS A 77 -0.97 -4.41 31.20
N LEU A 78 -1.84 -3.88 30.34
CA LEU A 78 -2.83 -4.69 29.66
C LEU A 78 -2.13 -5.34 28.44
N PRO A 79 -1.98 -6.67 28.39
CA PRO A 79 -1.53 -7.35 27.20
C PRO A 79 -2.75 -7.75 26.38
N HIS A 80 -3.26 -6.86 25.53
CA HIS A 80 -4.25 -7.18 24.48
C HIS A 80 -4.01 -6.19 23.33
N HIS A 81 -3.52 -6.56 22.16
CA HIS A 81 -4.01 -7.61 21.28
C HIS A 81 -2.92 -7.96 20.27
N PHE A 82 -2.51 -9.22 20.26
CA PHE A 82 -1.74 -9.83 19.17
C PHE A 82 -2.71 -10.01 18.00
N ASP A 83 -2.93 -8.97 17.22
CA ASP A 83 -3.52 -9.13 15.89
C ASP A 83 -2.38 -9.47 14.95
N GLY A 84 -2.41 -10.68 14.40
CA GLY A 84 -1.51 -11.08 13.34
C GLY A 84 -1.68 -10.09 12.20
N ILE A 85 -0.74 -9.15 12.07
CA ILE A 85 -0.59 -8.31 10.90
C ILE A 85 -0.24 -9.23 9.73
N MET A 86 -1.27 -9.79 9.09
CA MET A 86 -1.18 -10.21 7.71
C MET A 86 -0.75 -8.96 6.94
N GLN A 87 0.49 -8.95 6.46
CA GLN A 87 1.02 -7.88 5.63
C GLN A 87 0.24 -7.89 4.31
N GLU A 88 -0.83 -7.10 4.23
CA GLU A 88 -1.39 -6.71 2.94
C GLU A 88 -0.37 -5.78 2.29
N GLU A 89 0.36 -6.30 1.30
CA GLU A 89 1.26 -5.47 0.50
C GLU A 89 0.41 -4.45 -0.28
N GLU A 90 0.68 -3.16 -0.08
CA GLU A 90 -0.01 -2.10 -0.83
C GLU A 90 0.39 -2.16 -2.32
N PRO A 91 -0.55 -2.39 -3.25
CA PRO A 91 -0.26 -2.46 -4.67
C PRO A 91 0.15 -1.11 -5.23
N GLU A 92 1.25 -1.08 -5.99
CA GLU A 92 1.71 0.13 -6.69
C GLU A 92 0.67 0.58 -7.74
N THR A 93 -0.03 -0.38 -8.35
CA THR A 93 -1.10 -0.11 -9.30
C THR A 93 -2.31 -0.98 -9.00
N THR A 94 -3.50 -0.38 -9.02
CA THR A 94 -4.78 -1.09 -8.85
C THR A 94 -5.70 -0.84 -10.03
N LEU A 95 -6.17 -1.92 -10.65
CA LEU A 95 -7.29 -1.92 -11.58
C LEU A 95 -8.56 -2.14 -10.77
N GLY A 96 -9.29 -1.05 -10.50
CA GLY A 96 -10.47 -1.06 -9.63
C GLY A 96 -11.69 -1.76 -10.23
N GLU A 97 -12.66 -2.03 -9.36
CA GLU A 97 -13.96 -2.58 -9.75
C GLU A 97 -14.66 -1.70 -10.80
N GLY A 98 -15.26 -2.32 -11.82
CA GLY A 98 -15.92 -1.63 -12.92
C GLY A 98 -15.00 -1.13 -14.04
N VAL A 99 -13.68 -1.26 -13.88
CA VAL A 99 -12.73 -1.01 -14.97
C VAL A 99 -12.59 -2.27 -15.84
N THR A 100 -12.62 -2.09 -17.16
CA THR A 100 -12.27 -3.14 -18.12
C THR A 100 -11.06 -2.69 -18.93
N PHE A 101 -10.01 -3.49 -18.92
CA PHE A 101 -8.82 -3.27 -19.75
C PHE A 101 -8.69 -4.38 -20.79
N ARG A 102 -8.29 -4.00 -22.01
CA ARG A 102 -8.01 -4.94 -23.10
C ARG A 102 -6.67 -4.63 -23.77
N GLY A 103 -5.77 -5.60 -23.80
CA GLY A 103 -4.46 -5.47 -24.46
C GLY A 103 -3.33 -6.13 -23.69
N GLU A 104 -2.10 -5.68 -23.95
CA GLU A 104 -0.90 -6.15 -23.26
C GLU A 104 -0.55 -5.22 -22.10
N LEU A 105 -0.30 -5.78 -20.91
CA LEU A 105 0.08 -5.02 -19.72
C LEU A 105 1.41 -5.51 -19.15
N LYS A 106 2.32 -4.57 -18.88
CA LYS A 106 3.61 -4.78 -18.22
C LYS A 106 3.72 -3.89 -17.00
N PHE A 107 4.32 -4.42 -15.94
CA PHE A 107 4.60 -3.70 -14.69
C PHE A 107 5.87 -4.26 -14.05
N GLU A 108 6.35 -3.64 -12.98
CA GLU A 108 7.63 -4.03 -12.34
C GLU A 108 7.44 -4.63 -10.95
N ARG A 109 6.55 -4.08 -10.12
CA ARG A 109 6.42 -4.46 -8.71
C ARG A 109 5.15 -5.24 -8.39
N LEU A 110 4.05 -4.56 -8.12
CA LEU A 110 2.82 -5.18 -7.62
C LEU A 110 1.60 -4.58 -8.35
N LEU A 111 0.80 -5.44 -8.97
CA LEU A 111 -0.44 -5.07 -9.63
C LEU A 111 -1.62 -5.78 -8.95
N ARG A 112 -2.64 -5.01 -8.55
CA ARG A 112 -3.92 -5.54 -8.07
C ARG A 112 -5.01 -5.41 -9.13
N ILE A 113 -5.81 -6.45 -9.32
CA ILE A 113 -6.91 -6.48 -10.28
C ILE A 113 -8.20 -6.88 -9.55
N ASP A 114 -9.10 -5.91 -9.36
CA ASP A 114 -10.46 -6.11 -8.86
C ASP A 114 -11.54 -5.92 -9.95
N GLY A 115 -11.14 -5.56 -11.18
CA GLY A 115 -12.02 -5.39 -12.36
C GLY A 115 -11.87 -6.50 -13.41
N THR A 116 -12.11 -6.17 -14.68
CA THR A 116 -11.98 -7.11 -15.81
C THR A 116 -10.73 -6.81 -16.65
N PHE A 117 -9.92 -7.84 -16.90
CA PHE A 117 -8.73 -7.76 -17.75
C PHE A 117 -8.80 -8.81 -18.85
N GLU A 118 -8.59 -8.43 -20.11
CA GLU A 118 -8.49 -9.37 -21.24
C GLU A 118 -7.22 -9.10 -22.06
N GLY A 119 -6.42 -10.13 -22.35
CA GLY A 119 -5.21 -9.99 -23.18
C GLY A 119 -4.00 -10.74 -22.63
N ASP A 120 -2.86 -10.07 -22.50
CA ASP A 120 -1.61 -10.68 -22.05
C ASP A 120 -0.95 -9.85 -20.97
N LEU A 121 -0.42 -10.50 -19.94
CA LEU A 121 0.13 -9.84 -18.77
C LEU A 121 1.52 -10.41 -18.48
N LEU A 122 2.54 -9.57 -18.66
CA LEU A 122 3.95 -9.96 -18.60
C LEU A 122 4.70 -9.11 -17.58
N SER A 123 5.31 -9.73 -16.57
CA SER A 123 6.01 -9.01 -15.51
C SER A 123 7.01 -9.91 -14.77
N GLN A 124 8.00 -9.30 -14.13
CA GLN A 124 8.85 -9.96 -13.13
C GLN A 124 8.38 -9.68 -11.70
N GLY A 125 7.26 -8.99 -11.56
CA GLY A 125 6.62 -8.66 -10.30
C GLY A 125 5.54 -9.66 -9.89
N LYS A 126 4.70 -9.20 -8.97
CA LYS A 126 3.59 -9.95 -8.37
C LYS A 126 2.24 -9.40 -8.84
N VAL A 127 1.30 -10.30 -9.15
CA VAL A 127 -0.10 -9.92 -9.37
C VAL A 127 -0.98 -10.41 -8.22
N ILE A 128 -1.98 -9.61 -7.86
CA ILE A 128 -3.07 -10.00 -6.97
C ILE A 128 -4.37 -9.86 -7.75
N VAL A 129 -5.03 -10.97 -8.03
CA VAL A 129 -6.39 -10.97 -8.57
C VAL A 129 -7.34 -11.07 -7.38
N GLY A 130 -7.99 -9.97 -7.03
CA GLY A 130 -8.92 -9.95 -5.91
C GLY A 130 -10.18 -10.77 -6.19
N SER A 131 -11.00 -11.00 -5.17
CA SER A 131 -12.24 -11.79 -5.26
C SER A 131 -13.23 -11.34 -6.35
N LYS A 132 -13.22 -10.06 -6.73
CA LYS A 132 -14.06 -9.52 -7.81
C LYS A 132 -13.36 -9.49 -9.18
N GLY A 133 -12.07 -9.78 -9.21
CA GLY A 133 -11.25 -9.77 -10.42
C GLY A 133 -11.64 -10.87 -11.39
N LYS A 134 -11.77 -10.50 -12.67
CA LYS A 134 -12.00 -11.42 -13.78
C LYS A 134 -10.92 -11.23 -14.83
N VAL A 135 -10.09 -12.25 -15.02
CA VAL A 135 -8.91 -12.17 -15.87
C VAL A 135 -9.03 -13.21 -16.98
N LYS A 136 -9.13 -12.76 -18.23
CA LYS A 136 -9.11 -13.63 -19.42
C LYS A 136 -7.82 -13.40 -20.20
N ALA A 137 -6.74 -14.04 -19.76
CA ALA A 137 -5.42 -13.70 -20.24
C ALA A 137 -4.40 -14.82 -20.06
N ASN A 138 -3.31 -14.74 -20.83
CA ASN A 138 -2.09 -15.47 -20.51
C ASN A 138 -1.27 -14.65 -19.52
N LEU A 139 -0.92 -15.26 -18.38
CA LEU A 139 -0.15 -14.62 -17.32
C LEU A 139 1.27 -15.19 -17.32
N ASN A 140 2.28 -14.32 -17.44
CA ASN A 140 3.69 -14.70 -17.29
C ASN A 140 4.36 -13.78 -16.26
N LEU A 141 4.56 -14.32 -15.05
CA LEU A 141 4.84 -13.55 -13.84
C LEU A 141 5.90 -14.22 -12.95
N ARG A 142 6.43 -13.47 -11.99
CA ARG A 142 7.28 -14.06 -10.94
C ARG A 142 6.43 -14.70 -9.84
N GLU A 143 5.43 -13.99 -9.34
CA GLU A 143 4.53 -14.43 -8.28
C GLU A 143 3.07 -14.05 -8.60
N ALA A 144 2.11 -14.83 -8.10
CA ALA A 144 0.70 -14.53 -8.26
C ALA A 144 -0.13 -14.99 -7.07
N VAL A 145 -1.09 -14.17 -6.66
CA VAL A 145 -2.13 -14.49 -5.68
C VAL A 145 -3.48 -14.34 -6.36
N ILE A 146 -4.26 -15.42 -6.40
CA ILE A 146 -5.55 -15.45 -7.10
C ILE A 146 -6.65 -15.74 -6.08
N GLU A 147 -7.59 -14.81 -5.95
CA GLU A 147 -8.82 -14.93 -5.16
C GLU A 147 -10.08 -14.91 -6.04
N GLY A 148 -9.95 -14.48 -7.30
CA GLY A 148 -11.04 -14.33 -8.26
C GLY A 148 -11.07 -15.38 -9.37
N GLU A 149 -11.54 -14.98 -10.55
CA GLU A 149 -11.71 -15.85 -11.71
C GLU A 149 -10.61 -15.61 -12.76
N VAL A 150 -9.95 -16.68 -13.20
CA VAL A 150 -8.94 -16.64 -14.26
C VAL A 150 -9.26 -17.66 -15.35
N GLU A 151 -9.33 -17.20 -16.59
CA GLU A 151 -9.48 -18.01 -17.80
C GLU A 151 -8.28 -17.79 -18.71
N GLY A 152 -7.41 -18.79 -18.83
CA GLY A 152 -6.17 -18.70 -19.59
C GLY A 152 -5.00 -19.40 -18.91
N ASN A 153 -3.84 -19.36 -19.57
CA ASN A 153 -2.66 -20.09 -19.10
C ASN A 153 -1.87 -19.23 -18.11
N ILE A 154 -1.45 -19.85 -17.00
CA ILE A 154 -0.74 -19.18 -15.91
C ILE A 154 0.67 -19.77 -15.82
N THR A 155 1.68 -18.97 -16.14
CA THR A 155 3.10 -19.32 -15.96
C THR A 155 3.70 -18.42 -14.89
N VAL A 156 4.06 -19.03 -13.76
CA VAL A 156 4.62 -18.35 -12.58
C VAL A 156 6.00 -18.90 -12.30
N GLN A 157 7.02 -18.04 -12.24
CA GLN A 157 8.40 -18.48 -12.09
C GLN A 157 8.74 -18.96 -10.67
N GLU A 158 8.01 -18.51 -9.66
CA GLU A 158 8.23 -18.86 -8.25
C GLU A 158 6.95 -19.40 -7.60
N LYS A 159 6.18 -18.53 -6.93
CA LYS A 159 5.07 -18.92 -6.06
C LYS A 159 3.72 -18.51 -6.63
N LEU A 160 2.82 -19.46 -6.77
CA LEU A 160 1.40 -19.25 -7.06
C LEU A 160 0.56 -19.61 -5.83
N GLU A 161 -0.26 -18.67 -5.37
CA GLU A 161 -1.18 -18.85 -4.25
C GLU A 161 -2.62 -18.73 -4.74
N LEU A 162 -3.41 -19.77 -4.52
CA LEU A 162 -4.83 -19.78 -4.80
C LEU A 162 -5.57 -19.71 -3.47
N ARG A 163 -6.35 -18.63 -3.27
CA ARG A 163 -7.00 -18.31 -2.00
C ARG A 163 -8.51 -18.20 -2.16
N GLY A 164 -9.25 -18.39 -1.07
CA GLY A 164 -10.70 -18.22 -1.03
C GLY A 164 -11.45 -19.07 -2.07
N GLU A 165 -12.36 -18.45 -2.83
CA GLU A 165 -13.17 -19.12 -3.87
C GLU A 165 -12.58 -18.97 -5.28
N ALA A 166 -11.25 -18.94 -5.41
CA ALA A 166 -10.60 -18.79 -6.70
C ALA A 166 -11.06 -19.87 -7.71
N SER A 167 -11.29 -19.46 -8.95
CA SER A 167 -11.73 -20.33 -10.04
C SER A 167 -10.83 -20.18 -11.25
N ILE A 168 -10.07 -21.23 -11.58
CA ILE A 168 -9.12 -21.22 -12.69
C ILE A 168 -9.55 -22.20 -13.77
N HIS A 169 -9.59 -21.71 -15.01
CA HIS A 169 -9.81 -22.49 -16.22
C HIS A 169 -8.63 -22.30 -17.17
N GLY A 170 -7.72 -23.26 -17.21
CA GLY A 170 -6.51 -23.20 -18.01
C GLY A 170 -5.32 -23.92 -17.38
N ASP A 171 -4.21 -23.96 -18.10
CA ASP A 171 -3.02 -24.69 -17.65
C ASP A 171 -2.14 -23.82 -16.75
N ILE A 172 -1.62 -24.44 -15.69
CA ILE A 172 -0.77 -23.79 -14.69
C ILE A 172 0.64 -24.39 -14.72
N GLN A 173 1.64 -23.53 -14.81
CA GLN A 173 3.04 -23.87 -14.56
C GLN A 173 3.58 -23.01 -13.43
N ALA A 174 4.07 -23.62 -12.35
CA ALA A 174 4.65 -22.93 -11.20
C ALA A 174 5.81 -23.72 -10.57
N LYS A 175 6.67 -23.09 -9.76
CA LYS A 175 7.63 -23.84 -8.92
C LYS A 175 7.03 -24.26 -7.58
N PHE A 176 6.27 -23.36 -6.96
CA PHE A 176 5.55 -23.61 -5.72
C PHE A 176 4.08 -23.24 -5.91
N LEU A 177 3.19 -24.14 -5.51
CA LEU A 177 1.74 -23.94 -5.56
C LEU A 177 1.15 -24.14 -4.17
N CYS A 178 0.50 -23.11 -3.65
CA CYS A 178 -0.31 -23.17 -2.44
C CYS A 178 -1.79 -23.03 -2.83
N VAL A 179 -2.65 -23.89 -2.28
CA VAL A 179 -4.08 -23.93 -2.61
C VAL A 179 -4.88 -23.98 -1.32
N ASP A 180 -5.75 -22.99 -1.12
CA ASP A 180 -6.71 -22.95 -0.02
C ASP A 180 -7.92 -23.85 -0.29
N GLU A 181 -8.69 -24.12 0.77
CA GLU A 181 -9.96 -24.84 0.68
C GLU A 181 -10.99 -24.05 -0.15
N GLY A 182 -11.75 -24.75 -1.00
CA GLY A 182 -12.83 -24.15 -1.81
C GLY A 182 -12.43 -23.72 -3.22
N VAL A 183 -11.13 -23.69 -3.53
CA VAL A 183 -10.60 -23.37 -4.86
C VAL A 183 -11.04 -24.40 -5.91
N ARG A 184 -11.40 -23.93 -7.10
CA ARG A 184 -11.73 -24.76 -8.26
C ARG A 184 -10.68 -24.57 -9.35
N LEU A 185 -10.03 -25.66 -9.73
CA LEU A 185 -9.03 -25.66 -10.79
C LEU A 185 -9.44 -26.66 -11.87
N ASN A 186 -9.52 -26.19 -13.11
CA ASN A 186 -9.79 -27.01 -14.28
C ASN A 186 -8.72 -26.76 -15.36
N GLY A 187 -7.79 -27.71 -15.47
CA GLY A 187 -6.69 -27.66 -16.44
C GLY A 187 -5.52 -28.54 -16.00
N GLN A 188 -4.41 -28.50 -16.75
CA GLN A 188 -3.19 -29.20 -16.38
C GLN A 188 -2.37 -28.37 -15.40
N VAL A 189 -1.83 -29.01 -14.36
CA VAL A 189 -0.90 -28.37 -13.43
C VAL A 189 0.47 -29.02 -13.56
N LEU A 190 1.48 -28.21 -13.85
CA LEU A 190 2.88 -28.61 -13.92
C LEU A 190 3.69 -27.86 -12.84
N ILE A 191 4.14 -28.58 -11.82
CA ILE A 191 5.01 -28.04 -10.78
C ILE A 191 6.47 -28.37 -11.12
N SER A 192 7.24 -27.34 -11.48
CA SER A 192 8.64 -27.46 -11.96
C SER A 192 9.66 -27.22 -10.83
N GLY A 193 9.43 -27.80 -9.64
CA GLY A 193 10.33 -27.67 -8.50
C GLY A 193 11.24 -28.89 -8.33
N GLU A 194 12.54 -28.66 -8.14
CA GLU A 194 13.37 -29.59 -7.37
C GLU A 194 13.01 -29.36 -5.90
N ALA A 195 12.49 -30.39 -5.22
CA ALA A 195 12.13 -30.26 -3.81
C ALA A 195 13.40 -30.00 -2.99
N GLU A 196 13.59 -28.79 -2.47
CA GLU A 196 14.58 -28.58 -1.41
C GLU A 196 14.10 -29.32 -0.16
N GLU A 197 14.82 -30.39 0.15
CA GLU A 197 14.62 -31.22 1.33
C GLU A 197 14.83 -30.35 2.57
N VAL A 198 13.74 -30.11 3.31
CA VAL A 198 13.78 -29.32 4.55
C VAL A 198 14.76 -30.01 5.51
N PRO A 199 15.87 -29.38 5.92
CA PRO A 199 16.82 -30.03 6.82
C PRO A 199 16.13 -30.30 8.16
N SER A 200 15.93 -31.58 8.45
CA SER A 200 15.38 -32.06 9.71
C SER A 200 16.18 -31.50 10.89
N PRO A 201 15.54 -30.96 11.96
CA PRO A 201 16.25 -30.38 13.08
C PRO A 201 17.05 -31.47 13.81
N SER A 202 18.37 -31.38 13.71
CA SER A 202 19.34 -32.25 14.36
C SER A 202 19.11 -32.33 15.87
N GLN A 203 19.10 -33.56 16.38
CA GLN A 203 18.92 -33.92 17.79
C GLN A 203 19.88 -33.15 18.72
N SER A 204 19.33 -32.61 19.81
CA SER A 204 20.08 -31.96 20.89
C SER A 204 21.04 -32.97 21.57
N PRO A 205 22.32 -32.65 21.78
CA PRO A 205 23.22 -33.54 22.51
C PRO A 205 22.90 -33.50 24.01
N LEU A 206 22.71 -34.68 24.61
CA LEU A 206 22.56 -34.87 26.06
C LEU A 206 23.86 -34.46 26.77
N LEU A 207 23.78 -33.59 27.79
CA LEU A 207 24.90 -33.33 28.69
C LEU A 207 25.21 -34.59 29.53
N PRO A 208 26.49 -34.96 29.72
CA PRO A 208 26.87 -35.97 30.71
C PRO A 208 26.78 -35.40 32.15
N GLU A 209 26.41 -36.26 33.10
CA GLU A 209 26.30 -36.02 34.56
C GLU A 209 27.62 -35.68 35.25
#